data_AF-A0A482ZQY3-F1
#
_entry.id   AF-A0A482ZQY3-F1
#
_cell.length_a   1.000
_cell.length_b   1.000
_cell.length_c   1.000
_cell.angle_alpha   90.00
_cell.angle_beta   90.00
_cell.angle_gamma   90.00
#
_symmetry.space_group_name_H-M   'P 1'
#
loop_
_entity.id
_entity.type
_entity.pdbx_description
1 polymer ?
#
loop_
_entity_poly.entity_id
_entity_poly.type
_entity_poly.pdbx_seq_one_letter_code
_entity_poly.pdbx_strand_id
1 'polypeptide(L)' 'MRGKSLIINLSGKPETIAVCLGAVFLAVPKCLELLDGSNIQIDLDFIE' A
#
# COMPACT_ATOMS: atom_id res chain seq x y z
N MET A 1 -5.46 4.80 20.29
CA MET A 1 -5.98 4.84 18.90
C MET A 1 -4.83 4.58 17.94
N ARG A 2 -4.98 3.60 17.01
CA ARG A 2 -4.06 3.32 15.89
C ARG A 2 -4.22 4.39 14.78
N GLY A 3 -4.22 5.67 15.17
CA GLY A 3 -4.86 6.75 14.39
C GLY A 3 -4.17 7.12 13.07
N LYS A 4 -2.96 6.61 12.80
CA LYS A 4 -2.14 6.99 11.64
C LYS A 4 -1.41 5.81 10.98
N SER A 5 -1.80 4.56 11.31
CA SER A 5 -1.11 3.37 10.80
C SER A 5 -2.04 2.54 9.94
N LEU A 6 -1.69 2.36 8.67
CA LEU A 6 -2.35 1.43 7.76
C LEU A 6 -1.76 0.02 7.95
N ILE A 7 -2.62 -0.96 8.14
CA ILE A 7 -2.23 -2.37 8.31
C ILE A 7 -2.88 -3.17 7.20
N ILE A 8 -2.06 -3.82 6.38
CA ILE A 8 -2.49 -4.63 5.24
C ILE A 8 -2.14 -6.08 5.55
N ASN A 9 -3.15 -6.95 5.56
CA ASN A 9 -2.94 -8.39 5.64
C ASN A 9 -2.74 -8.94 4.24
N LEU A 10 -1.68 -9.70 4.05
CA LEU A 10 -1.35 -10.35 2.78
C LEU A 10 -1.50 -11.87 2.93
N SER A 11 -1.75 -12.54 1.80
CA SER A 11 -1.77 -14.01 1.73
C SER A 11 -0.35 -14.56 1.91
N GLY A 12 -0.20 -15.78 2.45
CA GLY A 12 1.11 -16.38 2.76
C GLY A 12 1.89 -16.92 1.56
N LYS A 13 1.33 -16.90 0.34
CA LYS A 13 2.02 -17.38 -0.88
C LYS A 13 2.73 -16.21 -1.59
N PRO A 14 4.01 -16.34 -1.95
CA PRO A 14 4.80 -15.26 -2.56
C PRO A 14 4.21 -14.76 -3.89
N GLU A 15 3.66 -15.66 -4.71
CA GLU A 15 2.97 -15.30 -5.97
C GLU A 15 1.77 -14.37 -5.72
N THR A 16 0.99 -14.64 -4.67
CA THR A 16 -0.21 -13.86 -4.33
C THR A 16 0.16 -12.55 -3.64
N ILE A 17 1.27 -12.53 -2.89
CA ILE A 17 1.80 -11.32 -2.26
C ILE A 17 2.11 -10.27 -3.33
N ALA A 18 2.81 -10.64 -4.41
CA ALA A 18 3.16 -9.71 -5.49
C ALA A 18 1.92 -9.12 -6.17
N VAL A 19 0.95 -9.98 -6.53
CA VAL A 19 -0.30 -9.55 -7.19
C VAL A 19 -1.13 -8.65 -6.26
N CYS A 20 -1.30 -9.04 -4.99
CA CYS A 20 -2.04 -8.24 -4.02
C CYS A 20 -1.33 -6.91 -3.74
N LEU A 21 -0.01 -6.89 -3.61
CA LEU A 21 0.75 -5.66 -3.38
C LEU A 21 0.65 -4.71 -4.56
N GLY A 22 0.73 -5.18 -5.81
CA GLY A 22 0.58 -4.31 -6.98
C GLY A 22 -0.75 -3.55 -6.98
N ALA A 23 -1.85 -4.25 -6.70
CA ALA A 23 -3.17 -3.61 -6.60
C ALA A 23 -3.29 -2.64 -5.40
N VAL A 24 -2.70 -3.01 -4.25
CA VAL A 24 -2.80 -2.23 -3.02
C VAL A 24 -1.91 -0.99 -3.06
N PHE A 25 -0.71 -1.08 -3.63
CA PHE A 25 0.22 0.03 -3.70
C PHE A 25 -0.36 1.24 -4.45
N LEU A 26 -1.21 1.06 -5.46
CA LEU A 26 -1.87 2.17 -6.13
C LEU A 26 -2.80 2.99 -5.20
N ALA A 27 -3.37 2.36 -4.17
CA ALA A 27 -4.31 3.00 -3.25
C ALA A 27 -3.65 3.52 -1.96
N VAL A 28 -2.55 2.91 -1.51
CA VAL A 28 -1.88 3.22 -0.23
C VAL A 28 -1.46 4.70 -0.08
N PRO A 29 -0.83 5.36 -1.07
CA PRO A 29 -0.41 6.76 -0.95
C PRO A 29 -1.59 7.67 -0.61
N LYS A 30 -2.72 7.46 -1.28
CA LYS A 30 -3.91 8.28 -1.06
C LYS A 30 -4.50 8.03 0.32
N CYS A 31 -4.53 6.77 0.76
CA CYS A 31 -4.97 6.45 2.12
C CYS A 31 -4.08 7.13 3.18
N LEU A 32 -2.76 7.14 3.01
CA LEU A 32 -1.82 7.74 3.95
C LEU A 32 -1.84 9.28 3.94
N GLU A 33 -2.05 9.88 2.76
CA GLU A 33 -2.29 11.32 2.63
C GLU A 33 -3.55 11.75 3.40
N LEU A 34 -4.64 10.98 3.30
CA LEU A 34 -5.89 11.26 4.01
C LEU A 34 -5.80 11.00 5.52
N LEU A 35 -4.97 10.04 5.94
CA LEU A 35 -4.80 9.68 7.35
C LEU A 35 -3.94 10.67 8.12
N ASP A 36 -2.85 11.16 7.53
CA ASP A 36 -1.92 12.03 8.26
C ASP A 36 -1.24 13.13 7.44
N GLY A 37 -1.68 13.38 6.21
CA GLY A 37 -0.96 14.26 5.29
C GLY A 37 0.41 13.70 4.90
N SER A 38 0.62 12.39 5.04
CA SER A 38 1.87 11.74 4.65
C SER A 38 2.07 11.86 3.14
N ASN A 39 3.24 12.33 2.72
CA ASN A 39 3.62 12.41 1.31
C ASN A 39 4.52 11.21 0.97
N ILE A 40 3.91 10.18 0.38
CA ILE A 40 4.58 8.97 -0.07
C ILE A 40 4.42 8.90 -1.58
N GLN A 41 5.55 8.77 -2.28
CA GLN A 41 5.57 8.49 -3.71
C GLN A 41 5.88 7.02 -3.93
N ILE A 42 5.20 6.45 -4.92
CA ILE A 42 5.42 5.09 -5.38
C ILE A 42 5.95 5.19 -6.80
N ASP A 43 7.02 4.44 -7.04
CA ASP A 43 7.58 4.26 -8.36
C ASP A 43 6.66 3.33 -9.16
N LEU A 44 6.05 3.88 -10.21
CA LEU A 44 5.07 3.16 -11.02
C LEU A 44 5.73 2.18 -11.99
N ASP A 45 7.00 2.38 -12.33
CA ASP A 45 7.79 1.48 -13.19
C ASP A 45 7.89 0.07 -12.58
N PHE A 46 7.88 -0.02 -11.24
CA PHE A 46 7.92 -1.29 -10.51
C PHE A 46 6.56 -2.01 -10.39
N ILE A 47 5.46 -1.37 -10.81
CA ILE A 47 4.08 -1.92 -10.68
C ILE A 47 3.53 -2.44 -12.03
N GLU A 48 4.25 -2.22 -13.13
CA GLU A 48 3.91 -2.72 -14.48
C GLU A 48 4.37 -4.18 -14.74
#